data_AF-A0A3C0G6Z9-F1
#
_entry.id   AF-A0A3C0G6Z9-F1
#
_cell.length_a   1.000
_cell.length_b   1.000
_cell.length_c   1.000
_cell.angle_alpha   90.00
_cell.angle_beta   90.00
_cell.angle_gamma   90.00
#
_symmetry.space_group_name_H-M   'P 1'
#
loop_
_entity.id
_entity.type
_entity.pdbx_description
1 polymer ?
#
loop_
_entity_poly.entity_id
_entity_poly.type
_entity_poly.pdbx_seq_one_letter_code
_entity_poly.pdbx_strand_id
1 'polypeptide(L)'
;MTPKQFTNKFEGISFDIYGVRLPKFKPKEKKELNLNKKDNLSFLKALCSHGLQTRPLINEKRQEYVDRAKDELRIIEELGFVDYILLVYDVINYCADENIPTGLGRGSAAGSLVLYLIGVTHVDPIKYGLYFERFISKTRAKKQIVDGITYLDGELMCDVDIDVCYYNRPKVLQYLEEKFKGKTAKILTLNTLTSKLLIKECGKVVASKDETEMNTVSSYIPKVFGKVQSLDTAVEEVPEFRDWCDKNQNVYNVAKKLGGLIKNKGVHPSGVLLSYKDLESSCPVELSSDKDPVSGYDMNWVSLSNVKLDILGLRSVSVVDQACKEIGINVTDIDLEDPFIYQKLQDLRSPHGIFQIEADANFRVCQKVKPKNLEQLSA
;
A
#
# COMPACT_ATOMS: atom_id res chain seq x y z
N MET A 1 37.13 -10.31 -29.47
CA MET A 1 36.60 -10.75 -28.16
C MET A 1 35.33 -11.52 -28.42
N THR A 2 35.27 -12.80 -28.03
CA THR A 2 34.05 -13.61 -28.17
C THR A 2 33.00 -13.18 -27.13
N PRO A 3 31.69 -13.47 -27.35
CA PRO A 3 30.66 -13.21 -26.34
C PRO A 3 30.99 -13.80 -24.98
N LYS A 4 31.56 -15.02 -24.94
CA LYS A 4 32.01 -15.67 -23.71
C LYS A 4 33.15 -14.89 -23.03
N GLN A 5 34.15 -14.43 -23.78
CA GLN A 5 35.22 -13.59 -23.24
C GLN A 5 34.72 -12.24 -22.72
N PHE A 6 33.64 -11.70 -23.27
CA PHE A 6 32.99 -10.50 -22.75
C PHE A 6 32.27 -10.80 -21.43
N THR A 7 31.43 -11.84 -21.37
CA THR A 7 30.68 -12.22 -20.15
C THR A 7 31.61 -12.57 -18.99
N ASN A 8 32.71 -13.30 -19.24
CA ASN A 8 33.67 -13.69 -18.20
C ASN A 8 34.32 -12.49 -17.49
N LYS A 9 34.33 -11.29 -18.11
CA LYS A 9 34.82 -10.07 -17.43
C LYS A 9 33.94 -9.64 -16.26
N PHE A 10 32.70 -10.11 -16.20
CA PHE A 10 31.69 -9.71 -15.24
C PHE A 10 31.33 -10.83 -14.24
N GLU A 11 31.92 -12.02 -14.35
CA GLU A 11 31.65 -13.16 -13.44
C GLU A 11 31.96 -12.84 -11.96
N GLY A 12 32.86 -11.88 -11.70
CA GLY A 12 33.18 -11.43 -10.34
C GLY A 12 32.28 -10.31 -9.78
N ILE A 13 31.30 -9.81 -10.55
CA ILE A 13 30.41 -8.74 -10.07
C ILE A 13 29.30 -9.35 -9.21
N SER A 14 29.28 -8.97 -7.94
CA SER A 14 28.17 -9.20 -7.01
C SER A 14 27.45 -7.88 -6.73
N PHE A 15 26.12 -7.93 -6.64
CA PHE A 15 25.31 -6.77 -6.26
C PHE A 15 25.04 -6.71 -4.75
N ASP A 16 25.52 -7.69 -3.98
CA ASP A 16 25.39 -7.75 -2.50
C ASP A 16 23.98 -7.43 -1.97
N ILE A 17 22.96 -7.88 -2.70
CA ILE A 17 21.55 -7.71 -2.35
C ILE A 17 21.16 -8.85 -1.40
N TYR A 18 21.27 -8.57 -0.10
CA TYR A 18 20.93 -9.54 0.96
C TYR A 18 19.52 -9.30 1.53
N GLY A 19 18.70 -8.43 0.95
CA GLY A 19 17.39 -8.09 1.49
C GLY A 19 17.31 -6.67 2.06
N VAL A 20 16.20 -6.38 2.72
CA VAL A 20 15.89 -5.07 3.26
C VAL A 20 16.55 -4.88 4.61
N ARG A 21 17.29 -3.78 4.74
CA ARG A 21 17.75 -3.29 6.04
C ARG A 21 16.89 -2.12 6.46
N LEU A 22 16.31 -2.18 7.66
CA LEU A 22 15.51 -1.08 8.18
C LEU A 22 16.39 0.14 8.48
N PRO A 23 15.98 1.35 8.07
CA PRO A 23 16.73 2.57 8.34
C PRO A 23 16.89 2.76 9.86
N LYS A 24 18.06 3.23 10.29
CA LYS A 24 18.28 3.54 11.71
C LYS A 24 17.32 4.64 12.14
N PHE A 25 16.35 4.28 12.96
CA PHE A 25 15.37 5.20 13.48
C PHE A 25 15.73 5.67 14.90
N LYS A 26 15.72 6.99 15.11
CA LYS A 26 15.85 7.62 16.42
C LYS A 26 14.59 8.48 16.65
N PRO A 27 13.59 7.98 17.38
CA PRO A 27 12.40 8.76 17.68
C PRO A 27 12.78 10.03 18.43
N LYS A 28 12.18 11.17 18.04
CA LYS A 28 12.40 12.47 18.69
C LYS A 28 11.94 12.45 20.16
N GLU A 29 10.90 11.68 20.45
CA GLU A 29 10.16 11.62 21.71
C GLU A 29 10.74 10.67 22.78
N LYS A 30 11.88 10.02 22.52
CA LYS A 30 12.53 9.15 23.53
C LYS A 30 12.81 9.86 24.86
N LYS A 31 12.82 11.19 24.86
CA LYS A 31 13.04 12.02 26.06
C LYS A 31 11.79 12.15 26.95
N GLU A 32 10.59 11.99 26.41
CA GLU A 32 9.35 12.31 27.14
C GLU A 32 8.89 11.14 28.04
N LEU A 33 9.23 9.91 27.68
CA LEU A 33 8.88 8.72 28.46
C LEU A 33 9.90 8.33 29.56
N ASN A 34 10.90 9.17 29.85
CA ASN A 34 11.89 8.98 30.94
C ASN A 34 12.47 7.55 31.03
N LEU A 35 12.83 6.95 29.89
CA LEU A 35 13.27 5.55 29.86
C LEU A 35 14.73 5.39 30.30
N ASN A 36 14.95 4.47 31.24
CA ASN A 36 16.30 4.07 31.72
C ASN A 36 17.13 3.40 30.61
N LYS A 37 16.50 2.73 29.65
CA LYS A 37 17.13 2.14 28.45
C LYS A 37 16.64 2.86 27.19
N LYS A 38 17.57 3.35 26.37
CA LYS A 38 17.29 4.16 25.18
C LYS A 38 17.23 3.36 23.87
N ASP A 39 17.06 2.03 23.94
CA ASP A 39 16.88 1.22 22.74
C ASP A 39 15.42 1.29 22.23
N ASN A 40 15.22 0.95 20.96
CA ASN A 40 13.92 1.10 20.28
C ASN A 40 12.87 0.12 20.82
N LEU A 41 13.27 -1.08 21.24
CA LEU A 41 12.34 -2.06 21.80
C LEU A 41 11.80 -1.60 23.16
N SER A 42 12.67 -1.09 24.03
CA SER A 42 12.25 -0.52 25.32
C SER A 42 11.28 0.65 25.12
N PHE A 43 11.52 1.49 24.11
CA PHE A 43 10.61 2.58 23.74
C PHE A 43 9.24 2.07 23.26
N LEU A 44 9.22 1.10 22.34
CA LEU A 44 7.97 0.49 21.88
C LEU A 44 7.18 -0.15 23.04
N LYS A 45 7.85 -0.88 23.94
CA LYS A 45 7.23 -1.48 25.14
C LYS A 45 6.61 -0.42 26.05
N ALA A 46 7.27 0.74 26.20
CA ALA A 46 6.74 1.86 26.99
C ALA A 46 5.50 2.49 26.34
N LEU A 47 5.51 2.70 25.02
CA LEU A 47 4.33 3.17 24.28
C LEU A 47 3.14 2.22 24.46
N CYS A 48 3.36 0.91 24.32
CA CYS A 48 2.29 -0.07 24.55
C CYS A 48 1.79 -0.05 26.00
N SER A 49 2.69 0.11 26.98
CA SER A 49 2.32 0.20 28.40
C SER A 49 1.47 1.43 28.69
N HIS A 50 1.81 2.56 28.06
CA HIS A 50 1.01 3.77 28.13
C HIS A 50 -0.36 3.57 27.47
N GLY A 51 -0.40 3.00 26.26
CA GLY A 51 -1.64 2.66 25.57
C GLY A 51 -2.57 1.74 26.36
N LEU A 52 -2.02 0.78 27.11
CA LEU A 52 -2.82 -0.11 27.98
C LEU A 52 -3.51 0.63 29.14
N GLN A 53 -3.04 1.84 29.46
CA GLN A 53 -3.61 2.70 30.51
C GLN A 53 -4.55 3.76 29.93
N THR A 54 -4.27 4.27 28.73
CA THR A 54 -4.99 5.42 28.16
C THR A 54 -6.03 5.08 27.10
N ARG A 55 -5.89 3.94 26.40
CA ARG A 55 -6.87 3.51 25.40
C ARG A 55 -8.17 3.03 26.06
N PRO A 56 -9.33 3.22 25.41
CA PRO A 56 -10.60 2.73 25.90
C PRO A 56 -10.70 1.21 25.71
N LEU A 57 -10.13 0.44 26.64
CA LEU A 57 -10.13 -1.02 26.60
C LEU A 57 -11.36 -1.61 27.29
N ILE A 58 -11.78 -2.79 26.83
CA ILE A 58 -12.83 -3.58 27.48
C ILE A 58 -12.27 -4.14 28.81
N ASN A 59 -12.81 -3.66 29.93
CA ASN A 59 -12.29 -3.96 31.27
C ASN A 59 -12.31 -5.45 31.60
N GLU A 60 -13.36 -6.17 31.23
CA GLU A 60 -13.52 -7.61 31.45
C GLU A 60 -12.46 -8.43 30.69
N LYS A 61 -11.91 -7.87 29.62
CA LYS A 61 -10.87 -8.49 28.78
C LYS A 61 -9.48 -7.95 29.07
N ARG A 62 -9.25 -7.18 30.14
CA ARG A 62 -7.96 -6.51 30.40
C ARG A 62 -6.76 -7.47 30.37
N GLN A 63 -6.91 -8.68 30.90
CA GLN A 63 -5.86 -9.69 30.86
C GLN A 63 -5.55 -10.15 29.43
N GLU A 64 -6.58 -10.32 28.59
CA GLU A 64 -6.44 -10.66 27.16
C GLU A 64 -5.63 -9.59 26.41
N TYR A 65 -5.88 -8.30 26.67
CA TYR A 65 -5.07 -7.20 26.09
C TYR A 65 -3.61 -7.28 26.50
N VAL A 66 -3.33 -7.50 27.79
CA VAL A 66 -1.95 -7.58 28.31
C VAL A 66 -1.22 -8.76 27.70
N ASP A 67 -1.84 -9.93 27.66
CA ASP A 67 -1.25 -11.15 27.11
C ASP A 67 -1.02 -11.02 25.60
N ARG A 68 -2.02 -10.52 24.85
CA ARG A 68 -1.89 -10.28 23.42
C ARG A 68 -0.79 -9.26 23.11
N ALA A 69 -0.71 -8.16 23.85
CA ALA A 69 0.33 -7.15 23.63
C ALA A 69 1.73 -7.74 23.89
N LYS A 70 1.89 -8.54 24.95
CA LYS A 70 3.15 -9.22 25.27
C LYS A 70 3.56 -10.20 24.16
N ASP A 71 2.62 -10.99 23.66
CA ASP A 71 2.88 -11.92 22.56
C ASP A 71 3.24 -11.18 21.27
N GLU A 72 2.45 -10.21 20.84
CA GLU A 72 2.75 -9.42 19.64
C GLU A 72 4.12 -8.73 19.73
N LEU A 73 4.46 -8.10 20.86
CA LEU A 73 5.76 -7.47 21.09
C LEU A 73 6.90 -8.47 20.96
N ARG A 74 6.75 -9.68 21.50
CA ARG A 74 7.75 -10.75 21.36
C ARG A 74 7.93 -11.15 19.90
N ILE A 75 6.85 -11.28 19.14
CA ILE A 75 6.92 -11.65 17.72
C ILE A 75 7.57 -10.54 16.89
N ILE A 76 7.20 -9.29 17.13
CA ILE A 76 7.79 -8.11 16.47
C ILE A 76 9.29 -8.02 16.75
N GLU A 77 9.71 -8.27 17.99
CA GLU A 77 11.12 -8.33 18.39
C GLU A 77 11.85 -9.49 17.69
N GLU A 78 11.29 -10.69 17.75
CA GLU A 78 11.87 -11.90 17.16
C GLU A 78 12.08 -11.76 15.65
N LEU A 79 11.12 -11.14 14.94
CA LEU A 79 11.18 -10.97 13.49
C LEU A 79 11.94 -9.69 13.05
N GLY A 80 12.31 -8.82 13.98
CA GLY A 80 13.09 -7.62 13.69
C GLY A 80 12.28 -6.45 13.12
N PHE A 81 10.98 -6.38 13.41
CA PHE A 81 10.09 -5.33 12.90
C PHE A 81 9.98 -4.09 13.80
N VAL A 82 10.69 -4.05 14.94
CA VAL A 82 10.61 -2.95 15.92
C VAL A 82 10.85 -1.59 15.27
N ASP A 83 11.91 -1.45 14.47
CA ASP A 83 12.27 -0.17 13.84
C ASP A 83 11.23 0.26 12.78
N TYR A 84 10.61 -0.70 12.10
CA TYR A 84 9.55 -0.43 11.12
C TYR A 84 8.27 0.06 11.80
N ILE A 85 7.85 -0.62 12.87
CA ILE A 85 6.67 -0.19 13.66
C ILE A 85 6.88 1.22 14.20
N LEU A 86 8.08 1.53 14.68
CA LEU A 86 8.39 2.88 15.18
C LEU A 86 8.51 3.93 14.06
N LEU A 87 8.96 3.55 12.87
CA LEU A 87 8.92 4.43 11.69
C LEU A 87 7.48 4.82 11.36
N VAL A 88 6.57 3.84 11.33
CA VAL A 88 5.14 4.07 11.05
C VAL A 88 4.50 4.92 12.15
N TYR A 89 4.75 4.60 13.42
CA TYR A 89 4.30 5.40 14.58
C TYR A 89 4.71 6.86 14.43
N ASP A 90 5.96 7.12 14.06
CA ASP A 90 6.49 8.47 13.97
C ASP A 90 5.90 9.29 12.82
N VAL A 91 5.54 8.64 11.70
CA VAL A 91 4.80 9.30 10.62
C VAL A 91 3.38 9.66 11.06
N ILE A 92 2.69 8.74 11.76
CA ILE A 92 1.36 8.99 12.31
C ILE A 92 1.40 10.11 13.36
N ASN A 93 2.39 10.10 14.24
CA ASN A 93 2.56 11.12 15.25
C ASN A 93 2.85 12.50 14.66
N TYR A 94 3.72 12.57 13.63
CA TYR A 94 3.90 13.80 12.87
C TYR A 94 2.58 14.30 12.26
N CYS A 95 1.73 13.41 11.75
CA CYS A 95 0.43 13.79 11.25
C CYS A 95 -0.45 14.37 12.37
N ALA A 96 -0.46 13.76 13.56
CA ALA A 96 -1.20 14.28 14.72
C ALA A 96 -0.70 15.66 15.15
N ASP A 97 0.62 15.84 15.30
CA ASP A 97 1.25 17.11 15.70
C ASP A 97 0.93 18.26 14.74
N GLU A 98 0.89 17.95 13.44
CA GLU A 98 0.62 18.91 12.38
C GLU A 98 -0.88 19.02 12.03
N ASN A 99 -1.77 18.39 12.81
CA ASN A 99 -3.22 18.34 12.59
C ASN A 99 -3.59 17.87 11.16
N ILE A 100 -2.87 16.87 10.65
CA ILE A 100 -3.10 16.21 9.37
C ILE A 100 -4.05 15.03 9.61
N PRO A 101 -5.25 15.04 9.03
CA PRO A 101 -6.20 13.94 9.17
C PRO A 101 -5.65 12.64 8.56
N THR A 102 -5.81 11.55 9.31
CA THR A 102 -5.43 10.19 8.91
C THR A 102 -6.63 9.26 8.88
N GLY A 103 -6.51 8.14 8.17
CA GLY A 103 -7.48 7.05 8.27
C GLY A 103 -7.43 6.34 9.62
N LEU A 104 -8.43 5.50 9.91
CA LEU A 104 -8.49 4.69 11.14
C LEU A 104 -7.54 3.46 11.13
N GLY A 105 -6.80 3.28 10.05
CA GLY A 105 -6.02 2.07 9.75
C GLY A 105 -6.74 1.16 8.76
N ARG A 106 -5.98 0.51 7.87
CA ARG A 106 -6.52 -0.40 6.86
C ARG A 106 -5.74 -1.70 6.73
N GLY A 107 -6.31 -2.64 6.00
CA GLY A 107 -5.67 -3.90 5.68
C GLY A 107 -5.45 -4.77 6.91
N SER A 108 -4.40 -5.59 6.86
CA SER A 108 -4.10 -6.51 7.96
C SER A 108 -3.56 -5.80 9.20
N ALA A 109 -3.00 -4.59 9.08
CA ALA A 109 -2.46 -3.81 10.20
C ALA A 109 -3.47 -3.59 11.33
N ALA A 110 -4.77 -3.50 11.02
CA ALA A 110 -5.84 -3.40 12.02
C ALA A 110 -5.92 -4.61 12.98
N GLY A 111 -5.32 -5.75 12.63
CA GLY A 111 -5.24 -6.93 13.48
C GLY A 111 -4.17 -6.89 14.57
N SER A 112 -3.32 -5.85 14.61
CA SER A 112 -2.28 -5.70 15.63
C SER A 112 -2.75 -4.84 16.80
N LEU A 113 -2.74 -5.44 17.99
CA LEU A 113 -2.97 -4.72 19.23
C LEU A 113 -1.83 -3.75 19.52
N VAL A 114 -0.58 -4.08 19.17
CA VAL A 114 0.56 -3.16 19.34
C VAL A 114 0.31 -1.86 18.57
N LEU A 115 -0.12 -1.94 17.30
CA LEU A 115 -0.43 -0.74 16.50
C LEU A 115 -1.59 0.08 17.08
N TYR A 116 -2.63 -0.59 17.60
CA TYR A 116 -3.74 0.09 18.26
C TYR A 116 -3.30 0.82 19.53
N LEU A 117 -2.51 0.16 20.39
CA LEU A 117 -2.05 0.73 21.67
C LEU A 117 -1.18 1.97 21.46
N ILE A 118 -0.29 1.95 20.47
CA ILE A 118 0.57 3.10 20.15
C ILE A 118 -0.11 4.14 19.26
N GLY A 119 -1.37 3.92 18.86
CA GLY A 119 -2.14 4.88 18.08
C GLY A 119 -1.86 4.97 16.60
N VAL A 120 -1.22 3.95 16.02
CA VAL A 120 -1.08 3.82 14.57
C VAL A 120 -2.40 3.40 13.94
N THR A 121 -3.17 2.53 14.61
CA THR A 121 -4.53 2.17 14.20
C THR A 121 -5.53 2.61 15.28
N HIS A 122 -6.78 2.78 14.87
CA HIS A 122 -7.89 3.19 15.72
C HIS A 122 -9.00 2.13 15.78
N VAL A 123 -8.70 0.90 15.32
CA VAL A 123 -9.61 -0.25 15.37
C VAL A 123 -9.11 -1.20 16.45
N ASP A 124 -9.99 -1.52 17.42
CA ASP A 124 -9.66 -2.43 18.51
C ASP A 124 -9.73 -3.91 18.03
N PRO A 125 -8.58 -4.61 17.90
CA PRO A 125 -8.58 -5.95 17.36
C PRO A 125 -9.21 -6.99 18.29
N ILE A 126 -9.25 -6.75 19.61
CA ILE A 126 -9.88 -7.68 20.57
C ILE A 126 -11.39 -7.48 20.62
N LYS A 127 -11.87 -6.25 20.47
CA LYS A 127 -13.32 -5.97 20.30
C LYS A 127 -13.86 -6.70 19.08
N TYR A 128 -13.18 -6.60 17.94
CA TYR A 128 -13.65 -7.12 16.65
C TYR A 128 -13.10 -8.50 16.25
N GLY A 129 -12.38 -9.19 17.14
CA GLY A 129 -11.86 -10.54 16.87
C GLY A 129 -10.85 -10.62 15.71
N LEU A 130 -10.02 -9.58 15.54
CA LEU A 130 -9.03 -9.49 14.47
C LEU A 130 -7.72 -10.22 14.84
N TYR A 131 -7.15 -10.90 13.85
CA TYR A 131 -5.99 -11.76 14.03
C TYR A 131 -4.68 -11.07 13.65
N PHE A 132 -3.71 -11.07 14.57
CA PHE A 132 -2.38 -10.51 14.37
C PHE A 132 -1.60 -11.26 13.30
N GLU A 133 -1.80 -12.58 13.19
CA GLU A 133 -1.10 -13.46 12.26
C GLU A 133 -1.42 -13.15 10.79
N ARG A 134 -2.54 -12.45 10.52
CA ARG A 134 -2.83 -11.92 9.18
C ARG A 134 -1.93 -10.74 8.83
N PHE A 135 -1.48 -9.99 9.83
CA PHE A 135 -0.53 -8.88 9.69
C PHE A 135 0.91 -9.40 9.67
N ILE A 136 1.35 -10.03 10.76
CA ILE A 136 2.70 -10.57 10.92
C ILE A 136 2.61 -12.07 11.15
N SER A 137 3.10 -12.84 10.18
CA SER A 137 3.11 -14.30 10.25
C SER A 137 4.52 -14.82 10.45
N LYS A 138 4.76 -15.55 11.56
CA LYS A 138 6.07 -16.18 11.85
C LYS A 138 6.52 -17.17 10.78
N THR A 139 5.58 -17.87 10.14
CA THR A 139 5.89 -18.88 9.13
C THR A 139 6.19 -18.26 7.77
N ARG A 140 5.74 -17.03 7.54
CA ARG A 140 5.91 -16.31 6.27
C ARG A 140 7.10 -15.36 6.32
N ALA A 141 7.29 -14.64 7.42
CA ALA A 141 8.38 -13.68 7.55
C ALA A 141 9.73 -14.39 7.45
N LYS A 142 10.59 -13.89 6.56
CA LYS A 142 11.94 -14.40 6.36
C LYS A 142 12.95 -13.31 6.67
N LYS A 143 14.05 -13.71 7.30
CA LYS A 143 15.22 -12.88 7.53
C LYS A 143 16.48 -13.70 7.31
N GLN A 144 17.55 -13.03 6.89
CA GLN A 144 18.88 -13.60 6.80
C GLN A 144 19.90 -12.75 7.55
N ILE A 145 20.98 -13.38 8.01
CA ILE A 145 22.06 -12.70 8.72
C ILE A 145 23.32 -12.85 7.88
N VAL A 146 23.87 -11.72 7.44
CA VAL A 146 25.14 -11.65 6.69
C VAL A 146 26.06 -10.72 7.47
N ASP A 147 27.24 -11.22 7.85
CA ASP A 147 28.23 -10.48 8.66
C ASP A 147 27.67 -9.85 9.94
N GLY A 148 26.76 -10.57 10.62
CA GLY A 148 26.10 -10.09 11.85
C GLY A 148 25.03 -9.02 11.61
N ILE A 149 24.70 -8.71 10.35
CA ILE A 149 23.63 -7.76 9.99
C ILE A 149 22.39 -8.55 9.58
N THR A 150 21.25 -8.22 10.18
CA THR A 150 19.95 -8.78 9.79
C THR A 150 19.39 -8.04 8.57
N TYR A 151 18.94 -8.84 7.59
CA TYR A 151 18.21 -8.39 6.42
C TYR A 151 16.87 -9.10 6.36
N LEU A 152 15.82 -8.36 6.05
CA LEU A 152 14.45 -8.84 5.93
C LEU A 152 14.14 -9.14 4.47
N ASP A 153 13.31 -10.15 4.22
CA ASP A 153 12.70 -10.34 2.91
C ASP A 153 11.62 -9.27 2.72
N GLY A 154 11.86 -8.30 1.83
CA GLY A 154 10.94 -7.16 1.66
C GLY A 154 9.62 -7.52 1.00
N GLU A 155 9.51 -8.65 0.28
CA GLU A 155 8.22 -9.13 -0.23
C GLU A 155 7.34 -9.69 0.91
N LEU A 156 7.98 -10.17 1.97
CA LEU A 156 7.33 -10.83 3.12
C LEU A 156 7.35 -9.96 4.38
N MET A 157 7.83 -8.73 4.27
CA MET A 157 7.80 -7.72 5.30
C MET A 157 6.36 -7.27 5.57
N CYS A 158 6.04 -6.96 6.83
CA CYS A 158 4.74 -6.40 7.13
C CYS A 158 4.59 -5.01 6.51
N ASP A 159 3.43 -4.75 5.93
CA ASP A 159 3.12 -3.47 5.27
C ASP A 159 2.03 -2.76 6.06
N VAL A 160 2.33 -1.54 6.51
CA VAL A 160 1.37 -0.62 7.10
C VAL A 160 1.18 0.53 6.13
N ASP A 161 0.00 0.48 5.55
CA ASP A 161 -0.56 1.47 4.68
C ASP A 161 -0.98 2.72 5.47
N ILE A 162 -0.32 3.85 5.21
CA ILE A 162 -0.59 5.11 5.92
C ILE A 162 -1.55 5.96 5.09
N ASP A 163 -2.79 6.03 5.55
CA ASP A 163 -3.84 6.87 4.98
C ASP A 163 -3.77 8.29 5.54
N VAL A 164 -3.54 9.26 4.66
CA VAL A 164 -3.55 10.70 4.97
C VAL A 164 -4.56 11.42 4.09
N CYS A 165 -5.04 12.57 4.52
CA CYS A 165 -5.83 13.43 3.64
C CYS A 165 -5.03 13.83 2.38
N TYR A 166 -5.73 13.94 1.26
CA TYR A 166 -5.14 14.16 -0.06
C TYR A 166 -4.31 15.44 -0.12
N TYR A 167 -4.83 16.53 0.45
CA TYR A 167 -4.22 17.87 0.33
C TYR A 167 -2.96 18.04 1.20
N ASN A 168 -2.79 17.30 2.31
CA ASN A 168 -1.58 17.35 3.13
C ASN A 168 -0.60 16.19 2.86
N ARG A 169 -0.92 15.26 1.96
CA ARG A 169 0.01 14.20 1.56
C ARG A 169 1.41 14.74 1.18
N PRO A 170 1.55 15.82 0.38
CA PRO A 170 2.87 16.36 0.06
C PRO A 170 3.68 16.78 1.29
N LYS A 171 3.02 17.31 2.33
CA LYS A 171 3.66 17.72 3.59
C LYS A 171 4.23 16.53 4.37
N VAL A 172 3.57 15.37 4.31
CA VAL A 172 4.06 14.13 4.92
C VAL A 172 5.24 13.55 4.14
N LEU A 173 5.20 13.62 2.81
CA LEU A 173 6.33 13.21 1.97
C LEU A 173 7.57 14.08 2.22
N GLN A 174 7.38 15.41 2.31
CA GLN A 174 8.46 16.34 2.62
C GLN A 174 9.07 16.04 4.01
N TYR A 175 8.24 15.74 5.01
CA TYR A 175 8.73 15.33 6.33
C TYR A 175 9.65 14.10 6.26
N LEU A 176 9.26 13.07 5.51
CA LEU A 176 10.07 11.88 5.31
C LEU A 176 11.38 12.21 4.58
N GLU A 177 11.33 13.05 3.55
CA GLU A 177 12.49 13.46 2.78
C GLU A 177 13.49 14.26 3.63
N GLU A 178 13.01 15.20 4.45
CA GLU A 178 13.86 15.97 5.36
C GLU A 178 14.49 15.07 6.43
N LYS A 179 13.69 14.15 6.98
CA LYS A 179 14.13 13.23 8.03
C LYS A 179 15.14 12.20 7.55
N PHE A 180 14.97 11.72 6.32
CA PHE A 180 15.79 10.71 5.68
C PHE A 180 16.50 11.28 4.44
N LYS A 181 17.05 12.49 4.58
CA LYS A 181 17.69 13.23 3.49
C LYS A 181 18.70 12.36 2.74
N GLY A 182 18.51 12.27 1.42
CA GLY A 182 19.35 11.47 0.53
C GLY A 182 19.07 9.96 0.56
N LYS A 183 17.99 9.51 1.20
CA LYS A 183 17.63 8.09 1.35
C LYS A 183 16.21 7.75 0.90
N THR A 184 15.45 8.73 0.43
CA THR A 184 14.07 8.57 -0.02
C THR A 184 13.94 8.84 -1.51
N ALA A 185 13.09 8.07 -2.19
CA ALA A 185 12.67 8.37 -3.56
C ALA A 185 11.23 7.91 -3.80
N LYS A 186 10.58 8.51 -4.80
CA LYS A 186 9.34 7.96 -5.34
C LYS A 186 9.65 6.68 -6.11
N ILE A 187 8.72 5.74 -6.15
CA ILE A 187 8.92 4.45 -6.84
C ILE A 187 8.49 4.56 -8.30
N LEU A 188 9.25 3.96 -9.23
CA LEU A 188 8.91 3.89 -10.66
C LEU A 188 7.69 2.99 -10.88
N THR A 189 6.81 3.39 -11.79
CA THR A 189 5.81 2.50 -12.38
C THR A 189 6.06 2.33 -13.87
N LEU A 190 5.89 1.11 -14.36
CA LEU A 190 6.04 0.77 -15.77
C LEU A 190 4.67 0.38 -16.31
N ASN A 191 4.12 1.21 -17.19
CA ASN A 191 2.86 0.91 -17.86
C ASN A 191 3.16 0.09 -19.11
N THR A 192 2.47 -1.03 -19.26
CA THR A 192 2.63 -1.92 -20.42
C THR A 192 1.56 -1.65 -21.48
N LEU A 193 1.87 -2.03 -22.71
CA LEU A 193 0.93 -2.00 -23.82
C LEU A 193 -0.18 -3.04 -23.61
N THR A 194 -1.39 -2.57 -23.31
CA THR A 194 -2.58 -3.43 -23.11
C THR A 194 -3.14 -3.91 -24.44
N SER A 195 -3.77 -5.09 -24.46
CA SER A 195 -4.38 -5.68 -25.67
C SER A 195 -5.35 -4.74 -26.38
N LYS A 196 -6.20 -4.01 -25.62
CA LYS A 196 -7.14 -3.02 -26.19
C LYS A 196 -6.43 -1.88 -26.90
N LEU A 197 -5.40 -1.31 -26.28
CA LEU A 197 -4.61 -0.25 -26.89
C LEU A 197 -3.85 -0.76 -28.11
N LEU A 198 -3.23 -1.94 -27.98
CA LEU A 198 -2.42 -2.54 -29.04
C LEU A 198 -3.24 -2.84 -30.28
N ILE A 199 -4.39 -3.51 -30.14
CA ILE A 199 -5.18 -3.86 -31.32
C ILE A 199 -5.63 -2.59 -32.05
N LYS A 200 -6.03 -1.56 -31.30
CA LYS A 200 -6.46 -0.26 -31.81
C LYS A 200 -5.35 0.45 -32.60
N GLU A 201 -4.18 0.61 -32.00
CA GLU A 201 -3.05 1.30 -32.64
C GLU A 201 -2.46 0.49 -33.80
N CYS A 202 -2.36 -0.84 -33.67
CA CYS A 202 -1.88 -1.68 -34.76
C CYS A 202 -2.85 -1.67 -35.94
N GLY A 203 -4.17 -1.68 -35.72
CA GLY A 203 -5.14 -1.60 -36.81
C GLY A 203 -5.02 -0.30 -37.61
N LYS A 204 -4.81 0.82 -36.92
CA LYS A 204 -4.59 2.13 -37.55
C LYS A 204 -3.27 2.19 -38.30
N VAL A 205 -2.17 1.74 -37.69
CA VAL A 205 -0.83 1.91 -38.27
C VAL A 205 -0.52 0.86 -39.34
N VAL A 206 -0.87 -0.41 -39.11
CA VAL A 206 -0.51 -1.53 -39.99
C VAL A 206 -1.51 -1.69 -41.14
N ALA A 207 -2.80 -1.44 -40.89
CA ALA A 207 -3.86 -1.69 -41.86
C ALA A 207 -4.66 -0.43 -42.23
N SER A 208 -4.27 0.75 -41.75
CA SER A 208 -4.97 2.03 -42.02
C SER A 208 -6.46 1.98 -41.73
N LYS A 209 -6.87 1.19 -40.72
CA LYS A 209 -8.27 1.11 -40.29
C LYS A 209 -8.71 2.41 -39.63
N ASP A 210 -9.97 2.77 -39.79
CA ASP A 210 -10.51 3.97 -39.20
C ASP A 210 -10.74 3.82 -37.68
N GLU A 211 -10.80 4.96 -36.99
CA GLU A 211 -10.93 5.02 -35.54
C GLU A 211 -12.25 4.39 -35.04
N THR A 212 -13.32 4.44 -35.84
CA THR A 212 -14.64 3.90 -35.47
C THR A 212 -14.64 2.38 -35.49
N GLU A 213 -14.08 1.78 -36.55
CA GLU A 213 -13.84 0.33 -36.62
C GLU A 213 -13.00 -0.10 -35.42
N MET A 214 -11.88 0.58 -35.15
CA MET A 214 -10.95 0.15 -34.10
C MET A 214 -11.48 0.34 -32.68
N ASN A 215 -12.35 1.33 -32.44
CA ASN A 215 -13.08 1.44 -31.18
C ASN A 215 -13.98 0.22 -30.96
N THR A 216 -14.70 -0.20 -32.00
CA THR A 216 -15.57 -1.39 -31.97
C THR A 216 -14.77 -2.65 -31.71
N VAL A 217 -13.69 -2.88 -32.47
CA VAL A 217 -12.82 -4.07 -32.33
C VAL A 217 -12.18 -4.13 -30.94
N SER A 218 -11.65 -3.01 -30.43
CA SER A 218 -11.06 -2.97 -29.09
C SER A 218 -12.09 -3.19 -27.99
N SER A 219 -13.37 -2.89 -28.24
CA SER A 219 -14.44 -3.11 -27.26
C SER A 219 -14.66 -4.61 -26.99
N TYR A 220 -14.47 -5.46 -28.00
CA TYR A 220 -14.64 -6.90 -27.90
C TYR A 220 -13.70 -7.58 -26.91
N ILE A 221 -12.52 -7.02 -26.66
CA ILE A 221 -11.59 -7.58 -25.68
C ILE A 221 -12.18 -7.43 -24.27
N PRO A 222 -12.40 -8.53 -23.52
CA PRO A 222 -13.02 -8.44 -22.21
C PRO A 222 -12.12 -7.75 -21.16
N LYS A 223 -12.77 -7.18 -20.14
CA LYS A 223 -12.12 -6.70 -18.93
C LYS A 223 -12.65 -7.51 -17.76
N VAL A 224 -11.77 -8.20 -17.04
CA VAL A 224 -12.12 -9.02 -15.88
C VAL A 224 -11.42 -8.42 -14.66
N PHE A 225 -12.20 -8.06 -13.64
CA PHE A 225 -11.71 -7.34 -12.45
C PHE A 225 -10.86 -6.10 -12.78
N GLY A 226 -11.30 -5.32 -13.77
CA GLY A 226 -10.59 -4.12 -14.22
C GLY A 226 -9.33 -4.35 -15.05
N LYS A 227 -8.89 -5.61 -15.22
CA LYS A 227 -7.74 -5.97 -16.06
C LYS A 227 -8.20 -6.34 -17.46
N VAL A 228 -7.55 -5.76 -18.47
CA VAL A 228 -7.76 -6.09 -19.88
C VAL A 228 -7.19 -7.48 -20.15
N GLN A 229 -8.01 -8.36 -20.72
CA GLN A 229 -7.58 -9.72 -21.08
C GLN A 229 -6.54 -9.73 -22.20
N SER A 230 -5.79 -10.83 -22.30
CA SER A 230 -4.82 -11.02 -23.38
C SER A 230 -5.51 -11.11 -24.75
N LEU A 231 -4.77 -10.85 -25.83
CA LEU A 231 -5.30 -11.02 -27.19
C LEU A 231 -5.68 -12.48 -27.48
N ASP A 232 -4.89 -13.44 -26.99
CA ASP A 232 -5.15 -14.87 -27.18
C ASP A 232 -6.46 -15.29 -26.47
N THR A 233 -6.63 -14.88 -25.22
CA THR A 233 -7.86 -15.11 -24.45
C THR A 233 -9.08 -14.50 -25.15
N ALA A 234 -8.95 -13.26 -25.66
CA ALA A 234 -10.06 -12.60 -26.36
C ALA A 234 -10.45 -13.33 -27.66
N VAL A 235 -9.49 -13.88 -28.41
CA VAL A 235 -9.75 -14.70 -29.60
C VAL A 235 -10.46 -16.00 -29.24
N GLU A 236 -10.13 -16.61 -28.10
CA GLU A 236 -10.77 -17.83 -27.62
C GLU A 236 -12.21 -17.60 -27.13
N GLU A 237 -12.44 -16.49 -26.43
CA GLU A 237 -13.71 -16.22 -25.75
C GLU A 237 -14.75 -15.48 -26.61
N VAL A 238 -14.32 -14.66 -27.59
CA VAL A 238 -15.20 -13.74 -28.32
C VAL A 238 -15.18 -14.03 -29.83
N PRO A 239 -16.22 -14.68 -30.38
CA PRO A 239 -16.29 -15.05 -31.80
C PRO A 239 -16.11 -13.86 -32.76
N GLU A 240 -16.71 -12.71 -32.46
CA GLU A 240 -16.62 -11.51 -33.30
C GLU A 240 -15.20 -10.95 -33.35
N PHE A 241 -14.46 -11.07 -32.24
CA PHE A 241 -13.05 -10.68 -32.20
C PHE A 241 -12.19 -11.65 -33.00
N ARG A 242 -12.45 -12.96 -32.89
CA ARG A 242 -11.79 -14.00 -33.68
C ARG A 242 -11.99 -13.76 -35.17
N ASP A 243 -13.23 -13.60 -35.62
CA ASP A 243 -13.56 -13.37 -37.02
C ASP A 243 -12.86 -12.13 -37.59
N TRP A 244 -12.76 -11.07 -36.78
CA TRP A 244 -12.02 -9.87 -37.18
C TRP A 244 -10.51 -10.13 -37.25
N CYS A 245 -9.94 -10.83 -36.27
CA CYS A 245 -8.52 -11.17 -36.25
C CYS A 245 -8.12 -12.10 -37.41
N ASP A 246 -8.98 -13.06 -37.77
CA ASP A 246 -8.76 -13.98 -38.89
C ASP A 246 -8.74 -13.25 -40.24
N LYS A 247 -9.53 -12.19 -40.38
CA LYS A 247 -9.51 -11.31 -41.58
C LYS A 247 -8.33 -10.33 -41.58
N ASN A 248 -7.78 -10.01 -40.41
CA ASN A 248 -6.72 -9.02 -40.21
C ASN A 248 -5.48 -9.64 -39.52
N GLN A 249 -5.04 -10.81 -40.00
CA GLN A 249 -3.97 -11.59 -39.36
C GLN A 249 -2.66 -10.81 -39.20
N ASN A 250 -2.34 -9.90 -40.13
CA ASN A 250 -1.16 -9.04 -40.03
C ASN A 250 -1.23 -8.13 -38.79
N VAL A 251 -2.37 -7.48 -38.55
CA VAL A 251 -2.60 -6.62 -37.38
C VAL A 251 -2.51 -7.45 -36.10
N TYR A 252 -3.21 -8.57 -36.06
CA TYR A 252 -3.23 -9.46 -34.90
C TYR A 252 -1.82 -9.95 -34.52
N ASN A 253 -1.06 -10.44 -35.50
CA ASN A 253 0.28 -10.98 -35.27
C ASN A 253 1.28 -9.91 -34.81
N VAL A 254 1.16 -8.68 -35.33
CA VAL A 254 1.98 -7.55 -34.86
C VAL A 254 1.58 -7.16 -33.42
N ALA A 255 0.28 -6.99 -33.16
CA ALA A 255 -0.22 -6.65 -31.84
C ALA A 255 0.19 -7.68 -30.78
N LYS A 256 0.13 -8.97 -31.10
CA LYS A 256 0.58 -10.07 -30.22
C LYS A 256 2.07 -9.98 -29.89
N LYS A 257 2.92 -9.66 -30.86
CA LYS A 257 4.37 -9.50 -30.64
C LYS A 257 4.73 -8.28 -29.77
N LEU A 258 3.88 -7.26 -29.78
CA LEU A 258 4.06 -6.03 -28.98
C LEU A 258 3.41 -6.12 -27.58
N GLY A 259 2.63 -7.18 -27.34
CA GLY A 259 1.97 -7.46 -26.07
C GLY A 259 2.92 -7.42 -24.88
N GLY A 260 2.56 -6.65 -23.85
CA GLY A 260 3.31 -6.61 -22.59
C GLY A 260 4.60 -5.78 -22.62
N LEU A 261 5.00 -5.23 -23.77
CA LEU A 261 6.12 -4.29 -23.82
C LEU A 261 5.82 -3.03 -23.00
N ILE A 262 6.86 -2.43 -22.44
CA ILE A 262 6.77 -1.18 -21.67
C ILE A 262 6.42 -0.06 -22.65
N LYS A 263 5.30 0.63 -22.37
CA LYS A 263 4.84 1.81 -23.12
C LYS A 263 5.49 3.08 -22.60
N ASN A 264 5.35 3.31 -21.30
CA ASN A 264 5.82 4.52 -20.64
C ASN A 264 6.07 4.27 -19.17
N LYS A 265 6.96 5.07 -18.61
CA LYS A 265 7.16 5.17 -17.16
C LYS A 265 6.15 6.12 -16.52
N GLY A 266 5.97 5.96 -15.22
CA GLY A 266 5.23 6.84 -14.33
C GLY A 266 5.81 6.77 -12.93
N VAL A 267 5.11 7.37 -11.98
CA VAL A 267 5.48 7.36 -10.56
C VAL A 267 4.40 6.64 -9.76
N HIS A 268 4.79 5.82 -8.79
CA HIS A 268 3.85 5.12 -7.92
C HIS A 268 3.02 6.13 -7.14
N PRO A 269 1.68 6.01 -7.15
CA PRO A 269 0.81 7.03 -6.56
C PRO A 269 0.92 7.11 -5.03
N SER A 270 1.29 6.00 -4.37
CA SER A 270 1.40 5.90 -2.91
C SER A 270 2.81 5.66 -2.39
N GLY A 271 3.66 5.04 -3.20
CA GLY A 271 4.80 4.27 -2.73
C GLY A 271 6.05 5.12 -2.67
N VAL A 272 6.68 5.12 -1.51
CA VAL A 272 7.96 5.78 -1.25
C VAL A 272 8.98 4.72 -0.90
N LEU A 273 10.11 4.75 -1.60
CA LEU A 273 11.29 3.98 -1.26
C LEU A 273 12.00 4.67 -0.10
N LEU A 274 12.35 3.91 0.93
CA LEU A 274 13.21 4.36 2.01
C LEU A 274 14.40 3.42 2.19
N SER A 275 15.60 3.95 1.96
CA SER A 275 16.85 3.21 2.02
C SER A 275 17.53 3.30 3.38
N TYR A 276 18.27 2.26 3.74
CA TYR A 276 19.17 2.30 4.89
C TYR A 276 20.42 3.15 4.61
N LYS A 277 21.03 2.98 3.43
CA LYS A 277 22.21 3.71 2.97
C LYS A 277 21.78 4.94 2.16
N ASP A 278 22.75 5.67 1.62
CA ASP A 278 22.46 6.72 0.66
C ASP A 278 21.86 6.11 -0.60
N LEU A 279 20.87 6.78 -1.16
CA LEU A 279 19.99 6.23 -2.19
C LEU A 279 20.78 5.73 -3.42
N GLU A 280 21.78 6.49 -3.86
CA GLU A 280 22.64 6.15 -5.00
C GLU A 280 23.46 4.87 -4.79
N SER A 281 23.68 4.46 -3.54
CA SER A 281 24.35 3.19 -3.22
C SER A 281 23.40 1.99 -3.25
N SER A 282 22.10 2.22 -3.32
CA SER A 282 21.07 1.19 -3.27
C SER A 282 20.35 0.99 -4.59
N CYS A 283 20.04 2.07 -5.32
CA CYS A 283 19.48 1.97 -6.65
C CYS A 283 19.85 3.19 -7.51
N PRO A 284 19.91 3.03 -8.84
CA PRO A 284 19.96 4.16 -9.75
C PRO A 284 18.72 5.03 -9.57
N VAL A 285 18.87 6.35 -9.71
CA VAL A 285 17.79 7.32 -9.59
C VAL A 285 17.76 8.26 -10.77
N GLU A 286 16.58 8.76 -11.07
CA GLU A 286 16.36 9.85 -12.01
C GLU A 286 15.61 10.99 -11.32
N LEU A 287 15.73 12.19 -11.87
CA LEU A 287 14.95 13.33 -11.41
C LEU A 287 13.66 13.45 -12.23
N SER A 288 12.54 13.67 -11.55
CA SER A 288 11.29 14.08 -12.19
C SER A 288 11.42 15.47 -12.82
N SER A 289 10.37 15.90 -13.54
CA SER A 289 10.24 17.29 -14.01
C SER A 289 10.37 18.30 -12.87
N ASP A 290 9.85 17.92 -11.69
CA ASP A 290 9.80 18.73 -10.48
C ASP A 290 11.07 18.60 -9.63
N LYS A 291 12.10 17.91 -10.15
CA LYS A 291 13.38 17.65 -9.49
C LYS A 291 13.32 16.74 -8.25
N ASP A 292 12.22 16.00 -8.09
CA ASP A 292 12.12 14.97 -7.07
C ASP A 292 12.84 13.68 -7.52
N PRO A 293 13.53 12.97 -6.61
CA PRO A 293 14.16 11.70 -6.94
C PRO A 293 13.12 10.60 -7.16
N VAL A 294 13.27 9.88 -8.27
CA VAL A 294 12.48 8.71 -8.65
C VAL A 294 13.44 7.53 -8.82
N SER A 295 13.13 6.41 -8.17
CA SER A 295 13.87 5.16 -8.30
C SER A 295 13.91 4.70 -9.76
N GLY A 296 15.04 4.17 -10.24
CA GLY A 296 15.12 3.46 -11.51
C GLY A 296 14.52 2.05 -11.48
N TYR A 297 14.09 1.61 -10.29
CA TYR A 297 13.48 0.31 -10.02
C TYR A 297 11.99 0.45 -9.70
N ASP A 298 11.20 -0.47 -10.26
CA ASP A 298 9.80 -0.64 -9.89
C ASP A 298 9.66 -1.26 -8.49
N MET A 299 8.41 -1.34 -8.01
CA MET A 299 8.11 -1.82 -6.65
C MET A 299 8.70 -3.20 -6.33
N ASN A 300 8.78 -4.11 -7.30
CA ASN A 300 9.29 -5.46 -7.06
C ASN A 300 10.79 -5.43 -6.79
N TRP A 301 11.53 -4.69 -7.62
CA TRP A 301 12.97 -4.51 -7.47
C TRP A 301 13.34 -3.71 -6.22
N VAL A 302 12.54 -2.69 -5.88
CA VAL A 302 12.73 -1.89 -4.66
C VAL A 302 12.65 -2.77 -3.40
N SER A 303 11.66 -3.67 -3.34
CA SER A 303 11.43 -4.56 -2.20
C SER A 303 12.58 -5.55 -1.93
N LEU A 304 13.50 -5.75 -2.87
CA LEU A 304 14.66 -6.62 -2.66
C LEU A 304 15.70 -6.04 -1.70
N SER A 305 15.74 -4.73 -1.50
CA SER A 305 16.81 -4.07 -0.73
C SER A 305 16.38 -2.86 0.11
N ASN A 306 15.21 -2.30 -0.15
CA ASN A 306 14.72 -1.09 0.51
C ASN A 306 13.34 -1.30 1.14
N VAL A 307 13.03 -0.47 2.13
CA VAL A 307 11.69 -0.41 2.71
C VAL A 307 10.79 0.29 1.71
N LYS A 308 9.64 -0.34 1.42
CA LYS A 308 8.52 0.31 0.76
C LYS A 308 7.61 0.88 1.84
N LEU A 309 7.34 2.18 1.79
CA LEU A 309 6.40 2.84 2.67
C LEU A 309 5.29 3.49 1.82
N ASP A 310 4.06 3.06 2.07
CA ASP A 310 2.91 3.50 1.30
C ASP A 310 2.18 4.64 2.03
N ILE A 311 2.35 5.87 1.52
CA ILE A 311 1.64 7.06 1.98
C ILE A 311 0.53 7.40 0.98
N LEU A 312 -0.72 7.14 1.35
CA LEU A 312 -1.88 7.30 0.47
C LEU A 312 -2.66 8.56 0.78
N GLY A 313 -2.87 9.38 -0.26
CA GLY A 313 -3.73 10.57 -0.18
C GLY A 313 -5.17 10.19 -0.45
N LEU A 314 -5.90 9.75 0.58
CA LEU A 314 -7.30 9.35 0.44
C LEU A 314 -8.22 10.58 0.40
N ARG A 315 -9.01 10.66 -0.68
CA ARG A 315 -10.05 11.69 -0.81
C ARG A 315 -11.15 11.51 0.25
N SER A 316 -11.51 10.27 0.59
CA SER A 316 -12.51 9.98 1.63
C SER A 316 -12.11 10.59 2.98
N VAL A 317 -10.84 10.47 3.39
CA VAL A 317 -10.32 11.10 4.62
C VAL A 317 -10.45 12.61 4.55
N SER A 318 -10.21 13.19 3.37
CA SER A 318 -10.32 14.64 3.16
C SER A 318 -11.76 15.14 3.26
N VAL A 319 -12.71 14.38 2.69
CA VAL A 319 -14.15 14.73 2.71
C VAL A 319 -14.71 14.60 4.12
N VAL A 320 -14.39 13.52 4.82
CA VAL A 320 -14.85 13.31 6.20
C VAL A 320 -14.33 14.40 7.13
N ASP A 321 -13.03 14.72 7.06
CA ASP A 321 -12.46 15.80 7.86
C ASP A 321 -13.11 17.17 7.58
N GLN A 322 -13.31 17.52 6.30
CA GLN A 322 -13.96 18.77 5.94
C GLN A 322 -15.41 18.83 6.46
N ALA A 323 -16.18 17.76 6.31
CA ALA A 323 -17.55 17.67 6.80
C ALA A 323 -17.62 17.82 8.33
N CYS A 324 -16.72 17.15 9.06
CA CYS A 324 -16.61 17.26 10.51
C CYS A 324 -16.28 18.68 10.96
N LYS A 325 -15.34 19.36 10.28
CA LYS A 325 -14.99 20.76 10.55
C LYS A 325 -16.16 21.72 10.33
N GLU A 326 -16.96 21.52 9.29
CA GLU A 326 -18.11 22.36 8.98
C GLU A 326 -19.20 22.30 10.05
N ILE A 327 -19.36 21.16 10.72
CA ILE A 327 -20.35 20.97 11.79
C ILE A 327 -19.74 21.05 13.20
N GLY A 328 -18.44 21.30 13.32
CA GLY A 328 -17.75 21.52 14.59
C GLY A 328 -17.57 20.26 15.46
N ILE A 329 -17.40 19.08 14.85
CA ILE A 329 -17.11 17.82 15.57
C ILE A 329 -15.78 17.23 15.12
N ASN A 330 -15.22 16.30 15.88
CA ASN A 330 -14.12 15.46 15.43
C ASN A 330 -14.66 14.13 14.88
N VAL A 331 -13.88 13.51 13.99
CA VAL A 331 -14.21 12.17 13.45
C VAL A 331 -14.34 11.12 14.56
N THR A 332 -13.52 11.25 15.61
CA THR A 332 -13.54 10.35 16.78
C THR A 332 -14.78 10.51 17.66
N ASP A 333 -15.56 11.59 17.47
CA ASP A 333 -16.78 11.84 18.24
C ASP A 333 -17.99 11.09 17.64
N ILE A 334 -17.82 10.46 16.47
CA ILE A 334 -18.88 9.69 15.80
C ILE A 334 -19.12 8.38 16.55
N ASP A 335 -20.33 8.21 17.08
CA ASP A 335 -20.77 6.95 17.66
C ASP A 335 -21.09 5.94 16.56
N LEU A 336 -20.20 4.97 16.37
CA LEU A 336 -20.37 3.90 15.37
C LEU A 336 -21.51 2.94 15.71
N GLU A 337 -22.06 2.97 16.92
CA GLU A 337 -23.21 2.15 17.29
C GLU A 337 -24.56 2.88 17.09
N ASP A 338 -24.54 4.13 16.62
CA ASP A 338 -25.75 4.92 16.38
C ASP A 338 -26.64 4.24 15.30
N PRO A 339 -27.87 3.80 15.66
CA PRO A 339 -28.80 3.20 14.70
C PRO A 339 -29.13 4.10 13.50
N PHE A 340 -29.02 5.42 13.65
CA PHE A 340 -29.27 6.38 12.57
C PHE A 340 -28.33 6.18 11.38
N ILE A 341 -27.05 5.86 11.63
CA ILE A 341 -26.05 5.62 10.58
C ILE A 341 -26.51 4.46 9.71
N TYR A 342 -26.89 3.35 10.34
CA TYR A 342 -27.30 2.14 9.65
C TYR A 342 -28.65 2.31 8.97
N GLN A 343 -29.59 3.04 9.57
CA GLN A 343 -30.87 3.34 8.92
C GLN A 343 -30.67 4.04 7.56
N LYS A 344 -29.70 4.97 7.46
CA LYS A 344 -29.37 5.62 6.17
C LYS A 344 -28.82 4.65 5.12
N LEU A 345 -28.07 3.64 5.54
CA LEU A 345 -27.58 2.57 4.66
C LEU A 345 -28.70 1.61 4.23
N GLN A 346 -29.68 1.35 5.11
CA GLN A 346 -30.84 0.50 4.81
C GLN A 346 -31.82 1.16 3.85
N ASP A 347 -31.91 2.49 3.90
CA ASP A 347 -32.75 3.33 3.03
C ASP A 347 -31.98 3.89 1.83
N LEU A 348 -30.80 3.34 1.53
CA LEU A 348 -29.88 3.88 0.54
C LEU A 348 -30.50 3.88 -0.86
N ARG A 349 -30.70 5.07 -1.43
CA ARG A 349 -31.33 5.27 -2.76
C ARG A 349 -30.32 5.50 -3.89
N SER A 350 -29.14 6.01 -3.55
CA SER A 350 -28.09 6.34 -4.51
C SER A 350 -26.75 5.81 -4.00
N PRO A 351 -25.92 5.22 -4.87
CA PRO A 351 -24.58 4.76 -4.51
C PRO A 351 -23.56 5.90 -4.34
N HIS A 352 -23.86 7.11 -4.82
CA HIS A 352 -22.87 8.17 -4.96
C HIS A 352 -22.38 8.72 -3.62
N GLY A 353 -21.06 8.88 -3.51
CA GLY A 353 -20.42 9.51 -2.36
C GLY A 353 -20.19 8.58 -1.16
N ILE A 354 -20.49 7.28 -1.27
CA ILE A 354 -20.22 6.31 -0.21
C ILE A 354 -19.01 5.44 -0.58
N PHE A 355 -17.92 5.65 0.16
CA PHE A 355 -16.68 4.90 -0.01
C PHE A 355 -16.93 3.39 0.05
N GLN A 356 -16.33 2.64 -0.89
CA GLN A 356 -16.48 1.19 -1.10
C GLN A 356 -17.88 0.67 -1.47
N ILE A 357 -18.96 1.42 -1.27
CA ILE A 357 -20.34 1.00 -1.60
C ILE A 357 -20.78 1.51 -2.98
N GLU A 358 -20.10 2.50 -3.54
CA GLU A 358 -20.51 3.17 -4.79
C GLU A 358 -20.58 2.23 -6.03
N ALA A 359 -19.83 1.13 -6.05
CA ALA A 359 -19.91 0.16 -7.13
C ALA A 359 -21.27 -0.53 -7.16
N ASP A 360 -21.88 -0.69 -8.35
CA ASP A 360 -23.24 -1.23 -8.52
C ASP A 360 -23.47 -2.56 -7.78
N ALA A 361 -22.49 -3.47 -7.79
CA ALA A 361 -22.57 -4.71 -7.05
C ALA A 361 -22.69 -4.49 -5.53
N ASN A 362 -21.79 -3.69 -4.95
CA ASN A 362 -21.76 -3.42 -3.51
C ASN A 362 -22.98 -2.63 -3.05
N PHE A 363 -23.43 -1.67 -3.87
CA PHE A 363 -24.65 -0.92 -3.65
C PHE A 363 -25.87 -1.85 -3.56
N ARG A 364 -26.05 -2.75 -4.54
CA ARG A 364 -27.16 -3.73 -4.53
C ARG A 364 -27.09 -4.70 -3.36
N VAL A 365 -25.88 -5.11 -2.96
CA VAL A 365 -25.69 -5.95 -1.77
C VAL A 365 -26.13 -5.20 -0.52
N CYS A 366 -25.67 -3.96 -0.32
CA CYS A 366 -26.06 -3.13 0.83
C CYS A 366 -27.58 -2.96 0.91
N GLN A 367 -28.26 -2.68 -0.20
CA GLN A 367 -29.73 -2.54 -0.25
C GLN A 367 -30.48 -3.81 0.12
N LYS A 368 -29.91 -4.99 -0.16
CA LYS A 368 -30.52 -6.29 0.17
C LYS A 368 -30.24 -6.69 1.61
N VAL A 369 -28.98 -6.60 2.02
CA VAL A 369 -28.52 -7.02 3.36
C VAL A 369 -29.09 -6.13 4.44
N LYS A 370 -29.21 -4.81 4.17
CA LYS A 370 -29.72 -3.82 5.12
C LYS A 370 -28.97 -3.91 6.47
N PRO A 371 -27.66 -3.61 6.49
CA PRO A 371 -26.84 -3.80 7.68
C PRO A 371 -27.37 -2.98 8.85
N LYS A 372 -27.35 -3.58 10.06
CA LYS A 372 -27.87 -2.97 11.30
C LYS A 372 -26.79 -2.50 12.27
N ASN A 373 -25.54 -2.91 12.03
CA ASN A 373 -24.38 -2.59 12.85
C ASN A 373 -23.11 -2.73 12.00
N LEU A 374 -21.97 -2.35 12.58
CA LEU A 374 -20.68 -2.34 11.89
C LEU A 374 -20.26 -3.75 11.44
N GLU A 375 -20.54 -4.76 12.26
CA GLU A 375 -20.21 -6.16 11.95
C GLU A 375 -20.91 -6.61 10.66
N GLN A 376 -22.21 -6.36 10.52
CA GLN A 376 -22.96 -6.68 9.30
C GLN A 376 -22.57 -5.82 8.10
N LEU A 377 -22.12 -4.58 8.32
CA LEU A 377 -21.62 -3.72 7.25
C LEU A 377 -20.26 -4.21 6.71
N SER A 378 -19.43 -4.78 7.60
CA SER A 378 -18.09 -5.26 7.28
C SER A 378 -18.06 -6.66 6.65
N ALA A 379 -19.11 -7.46 6.88
CA ALA A 379 -19.29 -8.81 6.34
C ALA A 379 -19.79 -8.77 4.89
#